data_AF-A0A1F1GIQ1-F1
#
_entry.id   AF-A0A1F1GIQ1-F1
#
_cell.length_a   1.000
_cell.length_b   1.000
_cell.length_c   1.000
_cell.angle_alpha   90.00
_cell.angle_beta   90.00
_cell.angle_gamma   90.00
#
_symmetry.space_group_name_H-M   'P 1'
#
loop_
_entity.id
_entity.type
_entity.pdbx_description
1 polymer ?
#
loop_
_entity_poly.entity_id
_entity_poly.type
_entity_poly.pdbx_seq_one_letter_code
_entity_poly.pdbx_strand_id
1 'polypeptide(L)'
;MEDTKRAETLYVFLDESGDMQFGAKASMHFLMTAFCTFDPAGTASKLQALKYELMASGSKDLEFHATENSKGTRKRVIDRINEIERCRVHTIWVDKRMTHPAYQSPPQLLGLFAGAMGRWINAVWGDAEVSEVILIFDSVLTGKERSAFEKRIKPLLKGLQLRFRVLFHPVKQDLNG
;
A
#
# COMPACT_ATOMS: atom_id res chain seq x y z
N MET A 1 -31.16 -12.23 -19.02
CA MET A 1 -30.43 -12.88 -17.91
C MET A 1 -29.69 -11.74 -17.23
N GLU A 2 -30.24 -11.21 -16.14
CA GLU A 2 -29.57 -10.15 -15.38
C GLU A 2 -28.27 -10.72 -14.82
N ASP A 3 -27.16 -10.18 -15.30
CA ASP A 3 -25.83 -10.46 -14.80
C ASP A 3 -25.80 -9.97 -13.35
N THR A 4 -25.97 -10.90 -12.40
CA THR A 4 -25.90 -10.59 -10.97
C THR A 4 -24.43 -10.36 -10.67
N LYS A 5 -24.02 -9.14 -10.94
CA LYS A 5 -22.65 -8.69 -10.90
C LYS A 5 -22.19 -8.82 -9.43
N ARG A 6 -21.20 -9.70 -9.25
CA ARG A 6 -20.91 -10.35 -7.97
C ARG A 6 -19.99 -9.41 -7.19
N ALA A 7 -20.43 -8.91 -6.04
CA ALA A 7 -19.63 -7.98 -5.24
C ALA A 7 -18.23 -8.57 -4.93
N GLU A 8 -17.18 -7.89 -5.35
CA GLU A 8 -15.79 -8.37 -5.29
C GLU A 8 -15.06 -7.83 -4.04
N THR A 9 -13.94 -8.43 -3.66
CA THR A 9 -13.08 -7.94 -2.58
C THR A 9 -11.96 -7.09 -3.18
N LEU A 10 -11.83 -5.84 -2.73
CA LEU A 10 -10.72 -4.98 -3.12
C LEU A 10 -9.56 -5.18 -2.15
N TYR A 11 -8.40 -5.58 -2.68
CA TYR A 11 -7.15 -5.68 -1.92
C TYR A 11 -6.35 -4.39 -2.11
N VAL A 12 -5.89 -3.81 -1.01
CA VAL A 12 -5.16 -2.54 -1.00
C VAL A 12 -3.87 -2.71 -0.22
N PHE A 13 -2.77 -2.81 -0.94
CA PHE A 13 -1.42 -2.91 -0.37
C PHE A 13 -0.88 -1.51 -0.14
N LEU A 14 -0.51 -1.23 1.10
CA LEU A 14 -0.03 0.07 1.56
C LEU A 14 1.45 -0.05 1.89
N ASP A 15 2.25 0.69 1.14
CA ASP A 15 3.69 0.81 1.35
C ASP A 15 4.07 2.27 1.57
N GLU A 16 5.13 2.47 2.36
CA GLU A 16 5.56 3.77 2.83
C GLU A 16 6.97 4.10 2.33
N SER A 17 7.17 5.34 1.90
CA SER A 17 8.49 5.85 1.52
C SER A 17 8.86 7.07 2.34
N GLY A 18 10.13 7.11 2.76
CA GLY A 18 10.65 8.06 3.73
C GLY A 18 10.66 7.48 5.13
N ASP A 19 11.33 8.18 6.04
CA ASP A 19 11.37 7.80 7.46
C ASP A 19 10.27 8.53 8.25
N MET A 20 9.92 7.99 9.42
CA MET A 20 8.98 8.63 10.36
C MET A 20 9.69 9.49 11.41
N GLN A 21 10.94 9.91 11.15
CA GLN A 21 11.68 10.83 12.01
C GLN A 21 11.38 12.27 11.60
N PHE A 22 11.47 13.17 12.59
CA PHE A 22 11.24 14.60 12.40
C PHE A 22 12.50 15.32 12.88
N GLY A 23 13.28 15.88 11.97
CA GLY A 23 14.55 16.52 12.29
C GLY A 23 15.37 16.85 11.04
N ALA A 24 16.47 17.59 11.21
CA ALA A 24 17.27 18.09 10.09
C ALA A 24 17.91 17.00 9.21
N LYS A 25 18.11 15.78 9.75
CA LYS A 25 18.66 14.62 9.04
C LYS A 25 17.59 13.67 8.52
N ALA A 26 16.32 13.92 8.85
CA ALA A 26 15.22 13.11 8.36
C ALA A 26 14.96 13.42 6.87
N SER A 27 14.38 12.47 6.16
CA SER A 27 13.77 12.71 4.85
C SER A 27 12.81 13.91 4.91
N MET A 28 12.71 14.67 3.82
CA MET A 28 11.80 15.84 3.79
C MET A 28 10.34 15.43 3.63
N HIS A 29 10.10 14.36 2.87
CA HIS A 29 8.76 13.89 2.54
C HIS A 29 8.51 12.52 3.15
N PHE A 30 7.25 12.30 3.54
CA PHE A 30 6.73 10.98 3.85
C PHE A 30 5.57 10.70 2.91
N LEU A 31 5.56 9.52 2.30
CA LEU A 31 4.58 9.11 1.32
C LEU A 31 3.97 7.78 1.75
N MET A 32 2.68 7.60 1.46
CA MET A 32 2.03 6.29 1.51
C MET A 32 1.36 6.04 0.16
N THR A 33 1.71 4.93 -0.45
CA THR A 33 1.17 4.49 -1.73
C THR A 33 0.26 3.29 -1.50
N ALA A 34 -0.92 3.35 -2.12
CA ALA A 34 -1.90 2.28 -2.15
C ALA A 34 -1.89 1.63 -3.54
N PHE A 35 -1.51 0.37 -3.63
CA PHE A 35 -1.75 -0.48 -4.78
C PHE A 35 -3.06 -1.25 -4.59
N CYS A 36 -4.06 -0.94 -5.40
CA CYS A 36 -5.41 -1.49 -5.32
C CYS A 36 -5.63 -2.52 -6.45
N THR A 37 -6.09 -3.73 -6.12
CA THR A 37 -6.40 -4.77 -7.11
C THR A 37 -7.53 -5.68 -6.64
N PHE A 38 -8.28 -6.23 -7.59
CA PHE A 38 -9.25 -7.32 -7.33
C PHE A 38 -8.64 -8.72 -7.50
N ASP A 39 -7.44 -8.80 -8.09
CA ASP A 39 -6.74 -10.05 -8.39
C ASP A 39 -5.31 -10.01 -7.84
N PRO A 40 -5.12 -10.09 -6.50
CA PRO A 40 -3.80 -10.04 -5.88
C PRO A 40 -2.90 -11.23 -6.28
N ALA A 41 -3.49 -12.36 -6.67
CA ALA A 41 -2.75 -13.54 -7.10
C ALA A 41 -2.19 -13.35 -8.52
N GLY A 42 -3.00 -12.85 -9.45
CA GLY A 42 -2.56 -12.53 -10.80
C GLY A 42 -1.47 -11.46 -10.80
N THR A 43 -1.61 -10.41 -9.98
CA THR A 43 -0.59 -9.36 -9.87
C THR A 43 0.73 -9.88 -9.30
N ALA A 44 0.69 -10.65 -8.21
CA ALA A 44 1.88 -11.27 -7.63
C ALA A 44 2.57 -12.22 -8.63
N SER A 45 1.80 -12.99 -9.40
CA SER A 45 2.36 -13.95 -10.37
C SER A 45 3.20 -13.27 -11.46
N LYS A 46 2.81 -12.07 -11.89
CA LYS A 46 3.53 -11.28 -12.90
C LYS A 46 4.91 -10.85 -12.39
N LEU A 47 4.98 -10.36 -11.15
CA LEU A 47 6.25 -9.98 -10.54
C LEU A 47 7.11 -11.19 -10.17
N GLN A 48 6.49 -12.30 -9.78
CA GLN A 48 7.19 -13.57 -9.56
C GLN A 48 7.83 -14.10 -10.85
N ALA A 49 7.14 -13.99 -11.99
CA ALA A 49 7.68 -14.37 -13.29
C ALA A 49 8.92 -13.53 -13.63
N LEU A 50 8.85 -12.20 -13.47
CA LEU A 50 10.00 -11.32 -13.67
C LEU A 50 11.19 -11.71 -12.76
N LYS A 51 10.93 -12.04 -11.50
CA LYS A 51 11.99 -12.49 -10.58
C LYS A 51 12.71 -13.73 -11.09
N TYR A 52 11.98 -14.71 -11.62
CA TYR A 52 12.59 -15.90 -12.21
C TYR A 52 13.31 -15.63 -13.54
N GLU A 53 12.78 -14.74 -14.39
CA GLU A 53 13.48 -14.30 -15.62
C GLU A 53 14.83 -13.65 -15.29
N LEU A 54 14.86 -12.76 -14.29
CA LEU A 54 16.09 -12.12 -13.81
C LEU A 54 17.06 -13.13 -13.21
N MET A 55 16.56 -14.11 -12.44
CA MET A 55 17.37 -15.19 -11.90
C MET A 55 18.00 -16.03 -13.03
N ALA A 56 17.21 -16.39 -14.04
CA ALA A 56 17.69 -17.15 -15.20
C ALA A 56 18.74 -16.37 -16.01
N SER A 57 18.65 -15.03 -16.03
CA SER A 57 19.65 -14.17 -16.68
C SER A 57 20.89 -13.89 -15.82
N GLY A 58 21.03 -14.51 -14.64
CA GLY A 58 22.15 -14.30 -13.73
C GLY A 58 22.11 -12.99 -12.93
N SER A 59 20.96 -12.32 -12.87
CA SER A 59 20.77 -11.14 -12.04
C SER A 59 20.84 -11.48 -10.55
N LYS A 60 21.34 -10.53 -9.76
CA LYS A 60 21.30 -10.58 -8.29
C LYS A 60 20.21 -9.68 -7.70
N ASP A 61 19.54 -8.86 -8.53
CA ASP A 61 18.42 -8.00 -8.12
C ASP A 61 17.13 -8.85 -8.02
N LEU A 62 16.99 -9.64 -6.96
CA LEU A 62 15.86 -10.57 -6.75
C LEU A 62 14.84 -10.09 -5.71
N GLU A 63 15.20 -9.05 -4.97
CA GLU A 63 14.31 -8.29 -4.10
C GLU A 63 14.11 -6.92 -4.75
N PHE A 64 12.86 -6.62 -5.12
CA PHE A 64 12.54 -5.41 -5.87
C PHE A 64 12.48 -4.22 -4.92
N HIS A 65 13.55 -3.43 -4.86
CA HIS A 65 13.67 -2.23 -4.06
C HIS A 65 13.85 -1.01 -4.97
N ALA A 66 12.93 -0.05 -4.87
CA ALA A 66 12.88 1.12 -5.75
C ALA A 66 14.17 1.99 -5.69
N THR A 67 14.87 1.98 -4.56
CA THR A 67 16.11 2.76 -4.37
C THR A 67 17.39 1.98 -4.64
N GLU A 68 17.41 0.67 -4.39
CA GLU A 68 18.65 -0.13 -4.39
C GLU A 68 18.92 -0.83 -5.73
N ASN A 69 17.87 -1.25 -6.44
CA ASN A 69 18.07 -1.97 -7.70
C ASN A 69 18.55 -1.06 -8.83
N SER A 70 19.18 -1.69 -9.82
CA SER A 70 19.65 -1.02 -11.02
C SER A 70 18.51 -0.33 -11.79
N LYS A 71 18.84 0.72 -12.56
CA LYS A 71 17.88 1.39 -13.46
C LYS A 71 17.17 0.40 -14.40
N GLY A 72 17.90 -0.61 -14.88
CA GLY A 72 17.35 -1.66 -15.76
C GLY A 72 16.31 -2.54 -15.06
N THR A 73 16.60 -2.99 -13.84
CA THR A 73 15.64 -3.76 -13.02
C THR A 73 14.39 -2.94 -12.74
N ARG A 74 14.54 -1.68 -12.30
CA ARG A 74 13.40 -0.80 -12.01
C ARG A 74 12.51 -0.59 -13.23
N LYS A 75 13.10 -0.39 -14.41
CA LYS A 75 12.33 -0.27 -15.64
C LYS A 75 11.51 -1.54 -15.90
N ARG A 76 12.11 -2.73 -15.77
CA ARG A 76 11.41 -4.01 -15.98
C ARG A 76 10.27 -4.23 -14.98
N VAL A 77 10.45 -3.84 -13.73
CA VAL A 77 9.38 -3.88 -12.72
C VAL A 77 8.22 -2.96 -13.14
N ILE A 78 8.51 -1.71 -13.53
CA ILE A 78 7.49 -0.78 -14.02
C ILE A 78 6.79 -1.33 -15.28
N ASP A 79 7.54 -1.88 -16.22
CA ASP A 79 6.98 -2.49 -17.43
C ASP A 79 6.00 -3.62 -17.05
N ARG A 80 6.36 -4.48 -16.09
CA ARG A 80 5.51 -5.56 -15.59
C ARG A 80 4.26 -5.05 -14.85
N ILE A 81 4.38 -3.95 -14.12
CA ILE A 81 3.23 -3.30 -13.47
C ILE A 81 2.27 -2.73 -14.52
N ASN A 82 2.77 -2.18 -15.63
CA ASN A 82 1.93 -1.64 -16.71
C ASN A 82 1.12 -2.73 -17.44
N GLU A 83 1.50 -3.99 -17.33
CA GLU A 83 0.75 -5.12 -17.87
C GLU A 83 -0.41 -5.55 -16.95
N ILE A 84 -0.49 -5.04 -15.72
CA ILE A 84 -1.53 -5.39 -14.77
C ILE A 84 -2.85 -4.72 -15.17
N GLU A 85 -3.88 -5.54 -15.35
CA GLU A 85 -5.24 -5.06 -15.57
C GLU A 85 -5.98 -4.93 -14.25
N ARG A 86 -7.03 -4.11 -14.23
CA ARG A 86 -7.93 -3.92 -13.07
C ARG A 86 -7.22 -3.50 -11.77
N CYS A 87 -6.07 -2.82 -11.87
CA CYS A 87 -5.42 -2.19 -10.71
C CYS A 87 -5.55 -0.66 -10.73
N ARG A 88 -5.38 -0.03 -9.55
CA ARG A 88 -5.20 1.41 -9.40
C ARG A 88 -4.09 1.70 -8.40
N VAL A 89 -3.36 2.78 -8.62
CA VAL A 89 -2.32 3.26 -7.69
C VAL A 89 -2.70 4.65 -7.21
N HIS A 90 -2.67 4.85 -5.90
CA HIS A 90 -2.93 6.15 -5.27
C HIS A 90 -1.81 6.48 -4.29
N THR A 91 -1.21 7.66 -4.41
CA THR A 91 -0.17 8.10 -3.48
C THR A 91 -0.64 9.38 -2.80
N ILE A 92 -0.52 9.40 -1.47
CA ILE A 92 -0.63 10.62 -0.67
C ILE A 92 0.74 10.91 -0.06
N TRP A 93 1.05 12.19 0.11
CA TRP A 93 2.34 12.61 0.65
C TRP A 93 2.19 13.85 1.53
N VAL A 94 3.19 14.08 2.36
CA VAL A 94 3.33 15.29 3.18
C VAL A 94 4.76 15.79 3.15
N ASP A 95 4.93 17.11 3.23
CA ASP A 95 6.19 17.73 3.66
C ASP A 95 6.26 17.68 5.19
N LYS A 96 7.19 16.89 5.74
CA LYS A 96 7.30 16.68 7.19
C LYS A 96 7.65 17.94 7.97
N ARG A 97 8.19 18.97 7.32
CA ARG A 97 8.48 20.28 7.93
C ARG A 97 7.21 21.07 8.24
N MET A 98 6.11 20.73 7.55
CA MET A 98 4.79 21.34 7.73
C MET A 98 3.88 20.50 8.62
N THR A 99 4.35 19.33 9.10
CA THR A 99 3.55 18.44 9.95
C THR A 99 3.39 19.00 11.36
N HIS A 100 2.15 19.21 11.77
CA HIS A 100 1.83 19.67 13.13
C HIS A 100 2.40 18.70 14.20
N PRO A 101 2.97 19.18 15.32
CA PRO A 101 3.63 18.35 16.34
C PRO A 101 2.84 17.14 16.84
N ALA A 102 1.51 17.27 16.92
CA ALA A 102 0.62 16.16 17.31
C ALA A 102 0.69 14.93 16.40
N TYR A 103 1.17 15.08 15.15
CA TYR A 103 1.34 14.00 14.19
C TYR A 103 2.79 13.53 14.04
N GLN A 104 3.72 14.06 14.84
CA GLN A 104 5.14 13.73 14.77
C GLN A 104 5.50 12.46 15.55
N SER A 105 4.66 11.42 15.44
CA SER A 105 4.95 10.07 15.95
C SER A 105 4.42 9.01 14.97
N PRO A 106 5.06 7.82 14.87
CA PRO A 106 4.68 6.81 13.90
C PRO A 106 3.18 6.47 13.90
N PRO A 107 2.52 6.18 15.04
CA PRO A 107 1.10 5.83 15.04
C PRO A 107 0.18 6.99 14.63
N GLN A 108 0.57 8.24 14.92
CA GLN A 108 -0.23 9.42 14.59
C GLN A 108 -0.10 9.78 13.12
N LEU A 109 1.13 9.74 12.57
CA LEU A 109 1.38 10.00 11.15
C LEU A 109 0.71 8.93 10.29
N LEU A 110 0.98 7.65 10.54
CA LEU A 110 0.36 6.56 9.79
C LEU A 110 -1.17 6.59 9.93
N GLY A 111 -1.69 6.88 11.12
CA GLY A 111 -3.13 6.97 11.32
C GLY A 111 -3.79 8.14 10.57
N LEU A 112 -3.08 9.26 10.36
CA LEU A 112 -3.53 10.36 9.51
C LEU A 112 -3.60 9.91 8.05
N PHE A 113 -2.53 9.27 7.57
CA PHE A 113 -2.41 8.76 6.21
C PHE A 113 -3.44 7.67 5.91
N ALA A 114 -3.53 6.64 6.75
CA ALA A 114 -4.50 5.55 6.64
C ALA A 114 -5.95 6.07 6.66
N GLY A 115 -6.26 7.04 7.53
CA GLY A 115 -7.59 7.65 7.57
C GLY A 115 -7.92 8.44 6.29
N ALA A 116 -6.95 9.20 5.76
CA ALA A 116 -7.11 9.92 4.51
C ALA A 116 -7.27 8.95 3.32
N MET A 117 -6.43 7.92 3.24
CA MET A 117 -6.48 6.90 2.20
C MET A 117 -7.78 6.09 2.27
N GLY A 118 -8.24 5.69 3.45
CA GLY A 118 -9.52 4.98 3.62
C GLY A 118 -10.71 5.82 3.13
N ARG A 119 -10.74 7.12 3.46
CA ARG A 119 -11.76 8.04 2.91
C ARG A 119 -11.68 8.17 1.40
N TRP A 120 -10.47 8.27 0.86
CA TRP A 120 -10.24 8.36 -0.58
C TRP A 120 -10.72 7.09 -1.30
N ILE A 121 -10.34 5.91 -0.81
CA ILE A 121 -10.79 4.62 -1.33
C ILE A 121 -12.31 4.51 -1.28
N ASN A 122 -12.93 4.91 -0.16
CA ASN A 122 -14.39 4.95 -0.06
C ASN A 122 -15.03 5.88 -1.09
N ALA A 123 -14.43 7.04 -1.36
CA ALA A 123 -14.95 7.96 -2.38
C ALA A 123 -14.80 7.41 -3.81
N VAL A 124 -13.69 6.71 -4.10
CA VAL A 124 -13.42 6.16 -5.44
C VAL A 124 -14.24 4.89 -5.71
N TRP A 125 -14.50 4.08 -4.69
CA TRP A 125 -15.07 2.74 -4.83
C TRP A 125 -16.42 2.56 -4.13
N GLY A 126 -16.96 3.58 -3.46
CA GLY A 126 -18.20 3.47 -2.67
C GLY A 126 -19.40 3.05 -3.49
N ASP A 127 -19.49 3.51 -4.73
CA ASP A 127 -20.57 3.17 -5.67
C ASP A 127 -20.25 1.96 -6.56
N ALA A 128 -19.06 1.38 -6.43
CA ALA A 128 -18.70 0.16 -7.12
C ALA A 128 -19.23 -1.06 -6.37
N GLU A 129 -19.32 -2.21 -7.06
CA GLU A 129 -19.70 -3.48 -6.45
C GLU A 129 -18.54 -4.09 -5.65
N VAL A 130 -18.14 -3.38 -4.59
CA VAL A 130 -17.12 -3.81 -3.65
C VAL A 130 -17.79 -4.31 -2.39
N SER A 131 -17.66 -5.61 -2.12
CA SER A 131 -18.21 -6.26 -0.93
C SER A 131 -17.45 -5.88 0.34
N GLU A 132 -16.14 -5.66 0.20
CA GLU A 132 -15.21 -5.37 1.27
C GLU A 132 -13.89 -4.84 0.70
N VAL A 133 -13.21 -4.01 1.49
CA VAL A 133 -11.84 -3.57 1.27
C VAL A 133 -10.93 -4.20 2.33
N ILE A 134 -9.86 -4.84 1.91
CA ILE A 134 -8.79 -5.32 2.79
C ILE A 134 -7.61 -4.38 2.64
N LEU A 135 -7.31 -3.60 3.69
CA LEU A 135 -6.10 -2.78 3.79
C LEU A 135 -4.96 -3.64 4.36
N ILE A 136 -3.89 -3.80 3.61
CA ILE A 136 -2.68 -4.53 4.00
C ILE A 136 -1.56 -3.53 4.20
N PHE A 137 -1.09 -3.39 5.44
CA PHE A 137 0.06 -2.55 5.78
C PHE A 137 1.32 -3.39 5.92
N ASP A 138 2.47 -2.84 5.52
CA ASP A 138 3.74 -3.43 5.91
C ASP A 138 3.88 -3.43 7.44
N SER A 139 4.59 -4.44 7.90
CA SER A 139 4.80 -4.79 9.30
C SER A 139 5.78 -3.87 10.05
N VAL A 140 5.99 -2.64 9.60
CA VAL A 140 6.94 -1.66 10.15
C VAL A 140 6.63 -1.23 11.59
N LEU A 141 5.37 -1.33 12.02
CA LEU A 141 4.97 -0.98 13.38
C LEU A 141 5.27 -2.10 14.39
N THR A 142 5.77 -1.74 15.57
CA THR A 142 5.85 -2.65 16.73
C THR A 142 4.44 -3.02 17.25
N GLY A 143 4.30 -4.10 18.04
CA GLY A 143 2.98 -4.54 18.54
C GLY A 143 2.21 -3.46 19.33
N LYS A 144 2.92 -2.64 20.12
CA LYS A 144 2.32 -1.50 20.84
C LYS A 144 1.84 -0.41 19.89
N GLU A 145 2.63 -0.08 18.88
CA GLU A 145 2.28 0.92 17.87
C GLU A 145 1.13 0.46 16.98
N ARG A 146 1.10 -0.83 16.59
CA ARG A 146 -0.04 -1.43 15.87
C ARG A 146 -1.33 -1.28 16.67
N SER A 147 -1.29 -1.60 17.96
CA SER A 147 -2.47 -1.46 18.83
C SER A 147 -2.95 -0.01 18.93
N ALA A 148 -2.02 0.95 19.04
CA ALA A 148 -2.35 2.37 19.07
C ALA A 148 -2.91 2.87 17.73
N PHE A 149 -2.32 2.44 16.63
CA PHE A 149 -2.77 2.72 15.27
C PHE A 149 -4.18 2.17 15.01
N GLU A 150 -4.43 0.91 15.32
CA GLU A 150 -5.73 0.27 15.11
C GLU A 150 -6.85 0.97 15.88
N LYS A 151 -6.60 1.33 17.15
CA LYS A 151 -7.56 2.09 17.98
C LYS A 151 -7.94 3.42 17.34
N ARG A 152 -7.03 4.03 16.58
CA ARG A 152 -7.25 5.30 15.88
C ARG A 152 -8.01 5.13 14.57
N ILE A 153 -7.65 4.12 13.78
CA ILE A 153 -8.18 3.99 12.41
C ILE A 153 -9.49 3.20 12.33
N LYS A 154 -9.71 2.20 13.18
CA LYS A 154 -10.94 1.38 13.15
C LYS A 154 -12.23 2.22 13.28
N PRO A 155 -12.32 3.22 14.19
CA PRO A 155 -13.49 4.09 14.26
C PRO A 155 -13.72 4.91 13.00
N LEU A 156 -12.63 5.42 12.37
CA LEU A 156 -12.71 6.20 11.14
C LEU A 156 -13.25 5.35 9.98
N LEU A 157 -12.75 4.12 9.84
CA LEU A 157 -13.16 3.22 8.77
C LEU A 157 -14.59 2.69 8.97
N LYS A 158 -15.02 2.45 10.22
CA LYS A 158 -16.39 2.01 10.53
C LYS A 158 -17.46 3.04 10.13
N GLY A 159 -17.11 4.32 10.07
CA GLY A 159 -18.01 5.39 9.64
C GLY A 159 -18.16 5.52 8.12
N LEU A 160 -17.48 4.69 7.33
CA LEU A 160 -17.51 4.73 5.87
C LEU A 160 -18.53 3.74 5.30
N GLN A 161 -18.91 3.93 4.04
CA GLN A 161 -19.88 3.09 3.33
C GLN A 161 -19.32 1.69 3.05
N LEU A 162 -18.06 1.61 2.61
CA LEU A 162 -17.39 0.34 2.39
C LEU A 162 -17.04 -0.34 3.72
N ARG A 163 -17.12 -1.67 3.73
CA ARG A 163 -16.61 -2.46 4.86
C ARG A 163 -15.10 -2.58 4.72
N PHE A 164 -14.37 -2.27 5.79
CA PHE A 164 -12.91 -2.36 5.82
C PHE A 164 -12.42 -3.41 6.81
N ARG A 165 -11.46 -4.22 6.38
CA ARG A 165 -10.56 -5.00 7.24
C ARG A 165 -9.14 -4.47 7.13
N VAL A 166 -8.41 -4.56 8.22
CA VAL A 166 -7.02 -4.09 8.31
C VAL A 166 -6.16 -5.26 8.72
N LEU A 167 -5.11 -5.51 7.94
CA LEU A 167 -4.14 -6.56 8.13
C LEU A 167 -2.74 -5.95 8.15
N PHE A 168 -1.85 -6.59 8.91
CA PHE A 168 -0.42 -6.31 8.87
C PHE A 168 0.27 -7.54 8.29
N HIS A 169 0.92 -7.39 7.14
CA HIS A 169 1.63 -8.47 6.47
C HIS A 169 2.99 -7.95 6.02
N PRO A 170 4.11 -8.63 6.34
CA PRO A 170 5.42 -8.19 5.88
C PRO A 170 5.49 -8.17 4.35
N VAL A 171 5.68 -6.97 3.79
CA VAL A 171 5.71 -6.76 2.33
C VAL A 171 6.90 -7.46 1.68
N LYS A 172 8.00 -7.66 2.41
CA LYS A 172 9.11 -8.53 1.94
C LYS A 172 8.67 -9.94 1.53
N GLN A 173 7.50 -10.39 1.98
CA GLN A 173 6.95 -11.71 1.70
C GLN A 173 5.81 -11.67 0.66
N ASP A 174 5.33 -10.49 0.26
CA ASP A 174 4.24 -10.31 -0.70
C ASP A 174 4.67 -9.39 -1.84
N LEU A 175 4.64 -9.92 -3.06
CA LEU A 175 5.10 -9.20 -4.26
C LEU A 175 4.19 -8.04 -4.66
N ASN A 176 3.02 -7.91 -4.05
CA ASN A 176 2.11 -6.79 -4.34
C ASN A 176 2.43 -5.52 -3.55
N GLY A 177 3.22 -5.63 -2.48
CA GLY A 177 3.67 -4.48 -1.70
C GLY A 177 5.04 -3.99 -2.14
#